data_AF-X1Q691-F1
#
_entry.id   AF-X1Q691-F1
#
_cell.length_a   1.000
_cell.length_b   1.000
_cell.length_c   1.000
_cell.angle_alpha   90.00
_cell.angle_beta   90.00
_cell.angle_gamma   90.00
#
_symmetry.space_group_name_H-M   'P 1'
#
loop_
_entity.id
_entity.type
_entity.pdbx_description
1 polymer ?
#
loop_
_entity_poly.entity_id
_entity_poly.type
_entity_poly.pdbx_seq_one_letter_code
_entity_poly.pdbx_strand_id
1 'polypeptide(L)'
;MKHARDDYAAIQDPRELIPEDEPVFLLRGQDVCAPIIVMQWAYEAEHHGVSLLMVEAAKKQAKLMGEWQRQRMVKIPDLPKEK
;
A
#
# COMPACT_ATOMS: atom_id res chain seq x y z
N MET A 1 2.26 9.04 12.55
CA MET A 1 1.53 8.00 11.80
C MET A 1 1.26 6.80 12.70
N LYS A 2 0.03 6.32 12.72
CA LYS A 2 -0.39 5.14 13.49
C LYS A 2 -0.63 3.97 12.54
N HIS A 3 0.31 3.02 12.52
CA HIS A 3 0.19 1.82 11.68
C HIS A 3 -0.78 0.80 12.26
N ALA A 4 -1.37 -0.01 11.37
CA ALA A 4 -2.23 -1.14 11.77
C ALA A 4 -1.47 -2.33 12.37
N ARG A 5 -0.13 -2.36 12.26
CA ARG A 5 0.73 -3.43 12.78
C ARG A 5 1.94 -2.81 13.50
N ASP A 6 2.29 -3.35 14.66
CA ASP A 6 3.42 -2.85 15.45
C ASP A 6 4.76 -3.09 14.75
N ASP A 7 4.90 -4.16 13.96
CA ASP A 7 6.11 -4.44 13.19
C ASP A 7 6.33 -3.46 12.03
N TYR A 8 5.36 -2.60 11.72
CA TYR A 8 5.50 -1.50 10.76
C TYR A 8 5.97 -0.19 11.42
N ALA A 9 6.16 -0.16 12.74
CA ALA A 9 6.80 0.97 13.43
C ALA A 9 8.24 1.25 12.93
N ALA A 10 8.86 0.34 12.17
CA ALA A 10 10.13 0.60 11.50
C ALA A 10 10.00 1.50 10.25
N ILE A 11 8.79 1.74 9.76
CA ILE A 11 8.51 2.53 8.56
C ILE A 11 8.04 3.91 9.01
N GLN A 12 8.89 4.90 8.74
CA GLN A 12 8.75 6.27 9.24
C GLN A 12 8.57 7.27 8.10
N ASP A 13 7.91 8.39 8.38
CA ASP A 13 7.87 9.55 7.50
C ASP A 13 8.95 10.56 7.92
N PRO A 14 10.15 10.55 7.30
CA PRO A 14 11.27 11.40 7.73
C PRO A 14 11.03 12.90 7.49
N ARG A 15 9.95 13.26 6.79
CA ARG A 15 9.58 14.65 6.52
C ARG A 15 8.52 15.17 7.49
N GLU A 16 8.02 14.34 8.40
CA GLU A 16 7.02 14.71 9.42
C GLU A 16 5.76 15.36 8.83
N LEU A 17 5.34 14.91 7.65
CA LEU A 17 4.15 15.38 6.96
C LEU A 17 2.88 14.64 7.39
N ILE A 18 3.03 13.41 7.91
CA ILE A 18 1.92 12.59 8.41
C ILE A 18 1.77 12.77 9.93
N PRO A 19 0.63 13.31 10.42
CA PRO A 19 0.33 13.43 11.85
C PRO A 19 0.56 12.13 12.63
N GLU A 20 0.89 12.26 13.92
CA GLU A 20 1.19 11.11 14.78
C GLU A 20 0.02 10.12 14.87
N ASP A 21 -1.20 10.63 14.95
CA ASP A 21 -2.44 9.90 15.16
C ASP A 21 -3.15 9.45 13.86
N GLU A 22 -2.69 9.92 12.69
CA GLU A 22 -3.28 9.55 11.41
C GLU A 22 -3.14 8.03 11.18
N PRO A 23 -4.26 7.30 11.00
CA PRO A 23 -4.21 5.87 10.68
C PRO A 23 -3.60 5.64 9.30
N VAL A 24 -2.52 4.87 9.26
CA VAL A 24 -1.81 4.53 8.02
C VAL A 24 -1.89 3.04 7.76
N PHE A 25 -2.22 2.69 6.51
CA PHE A 25 -2.21 1.32 6.02
C PHE A 25 -1.18 1.18 4.89
N LEU A 26 -0.29 0.19 5.02
CA LEU A 26 0.75 -0.08 4.04
C LEU A 26 0.47 -1.38 3.29
N LEU A 27 0.31 -1.26 1.97
CA LEU A 27 0.26 -2.38 1.04
C LEU A 27 1.65 -2.63 0.45
N ARG A 28 2.13 -3.87 0.55
CA ARG A 28 3.45 -4.29 0.06
C ARG A 28 3.31 -5.19 -1.15
N GLY A 29 4.27 -5.16 -2.09
CA GLY A 29 4.23 -6.04 -3.27
C GLY A 29 4.21 -7.55 -2.95
N GLN A 30 4.65 -7.95 -1.76
CA GLN A 30 4.60 -9.34 -1.31
C GLN A 30 3.19 -9.80 -0.90
N ASP A 31 2.31 -8.88 -0.54
CA ASP A 31 0.91 -9.15 -0.21
C ASP A 31 0.13 -9.43 -1.50
N VAL A 32 -0.37 -10.65 -1.65
CA VAL A 32 -1.12 -11.09 -2.82
C VAL A 32 -2.36 -10.23 -3.12
N CYS A 33 -2.95 -9.59 -2.11
CA CYS A 33 -4.12 -8.73 -2.25
C CYS A 33 -3.75 -7.31 -2.71
N ALA A 34 -2.51 -6.87 -2.51
CA ALA A 34 -2.13 -5.48 -2.72
C ALA A 34 -2.35 -4.94 -4.15
N PRO A 35 -2.00 -5.64 -5.25
CA PRO A 35 -2.13 -5.09 -6.60
C PRO A 35 -3.57 -4.71 -6.95
N ILE A 36 -4.53 -5.58 -6.62
CA ILE A 36 -5.95 -5.34 -6.95
C ILE A 36 -6.53 -4.21 -6.10
N ILE A 37 -6.13 -4.10 -4.84
CA ILE A 37 -6.60 -3.02 -3.96
C ILE A 37 -6.02 -1.67 -4.38
N VAL A 38 -4.74 -1.60 -4.77
CA VAL A 38 -4.15 -0.35 -5.31
C VAL A 38 -4.81 0.04 -6.63
N MET A 39 -5.16 -0.94 -7.48
CA MET A 39 -5.91 -0.69 -8.71
C MET A 39 -7.31 -0.13 -8.40
N GLN A 40 -8.02 -0.72 -7.43
CA GLN A 40 -9.34 -0.23 -7.00
C GLN A 40 -9.23 1.19 -6.44
N TRP A 41 -8.23 1.47 -5.60
CA TRP A 41 -7.98 2.82 -5.10
C TRP A 41 -7.81 3.83 -6.24
N ALA A 42 -7.09 3.46 -7.31
CA ALA A 42 -6.90 4.33 -8.45
C ALA A 42 -8.23 4.66 -9.16
N TYR A 43 -9.13 3.67 -9.28
CA TYR A 43 -10.48 3.91 -9.81
C TYR A 43 -11.27 4.83 -8.89
N GLU A 44 -11.28 4.60 -7.58
CA GLU A 44 -11.99 5.47 -6.63
C GLU A 44 -11.43 6.90 -6.65
N ALA A 45 -10.11 7.06 -6.71
CA ALA A 45 -9.45 8.37 -6.80
C ALA A 45 -9.87 9.13 -8.06
N GLU A 46 -9.97 8.45 -9.21
CA GLU A 46 -10.45 9.02 -10.46
C GLU A 46 -11.90 9.52 -10.33
N HIS A 47 -12.78 8.75 -9.68
CA HIS A 47 -14.17 9.17 -9.41
C HIS A 47 -14.27 10.40 -8.50
N HIS A 48 -13.29 10.61 -7.62
CA HIS A 48 -13.22 11.78 -6.73
C HIS A 48 -12.50 12.98 -7.38
N GLY A 49 -12.15 12.91 -8.66
CA GLY A 49 -11.51 14.01 -9.38
C GLY A 49 -10.04 14.23 -9.02
N VAL A 50 -9.38 13.22 -8.46
CA VAL A 50 -7.92 13.26 -8.25
C VAL A 50 -7.21 13.43 -9.59
N SER A 51 -6.08 14.14 -9.58
CA SER A 51 -5.26 14.35 -10.78
C SER A 51 -4.98 13.05 -11.53
N LEU A 52 -5.20 13.05 -12.85
CA LEU A 52 -4.93 11.92 -13.73
C LEU A 52 -3.48 11.41 -13.60
N LEU A 53 -2.51 12.30 -13.33
CA LEU A 53 -1.13 11.89 -13.12
C LEU A 53 -0.97 10.98 -11.90
N MET A 54 -1.71 11.25 -10.82
CA MET A 54 -1.69 10.44 -9.61
C MET A 54 -2.41 9.10 -9.81
N VAL A 55 -3.55 9.13 -10.51
CA VAL A 55 -4.30 7.92 -10.90
C VAL A 55 -3.42 6.99 -11.72
N GLU A 56 -2.75 7.50 -12.76
CA GLU A 56 -1.86 6.70 -13.60
C GLU A 56 -0.63 6.20 -12.85
N ALA A 57 -0.08 6.99 -11.92
CA ALA A 57 0.99 6.54 -11.04
C ALA A 57 0.57 5.34 -10.18
N ALA A 58 -0.64 5.36 -9.62
CA ALA A 58 -1.18 4.26 -8.83
C ALA A 58 -1.46 3.01 -9.68
N LYS A 59 -2.10 3.16 -10.86
CA LYS A 59 -2.32 2.05 -11.81
C LYS A 59 -1.01 1.40 -12.24
N LYS A 60 0.01 2.22 -12.53
CA LYS A 60 1.36 1.73 -12.85
C LYS A 60 1.95 0.93 -11.69
N GLN A 61 1.80 1.41 -10.44
CA GLN A 61 2.32 0.66 -9.30
C GLN A 61 1.58 -0.65 -9.05
N ALA A 62 0.25 -0.68 -9.17
CA ALA A 62 -0.52 -1.91 -9.10
C ALA A 62 0.01 -2.96 -10.11
N LYS A 63 0.29 -2.53 -11.34
CA LYS A 63 0.87 -3.40 -12.38
C LYS A 63 2.26 -3.91 -11.99
N LEU A 64 3.15 -3.04 -11.52
CA LEU A 64 4.49 -3.42 -11.07
C LEU A 64 4.45 -4.39 -9.89
N MET A 65 3.53 -4.21 -8.95
CA MET A 65 3.31 -5.16 -7.85
C MET A 65 2.90 -6.52 -8.41
N GLY A 66 1.93 -6.58 -9.33
CA GLY A 66 1.51 -7.84 -9.95
C GLY A 66 2.63 -8.51 -10.77
N GLU A 67 3.46 -7.75 -11.47
CA GLU A 67 4.65 -8.25 -12.18
C GLU A 67 5.68 -8.86 -11.23
N TRP A 68 5.98 -8.14 -10.14
CA TRP A 68 6.89 -8.59 -9.10
C TRP A 68 6.41 -9.90 -8.46
N GLN A 69 5.10 -10.01 -8.21
CA GLN A 69 4.47 -11.20 -7.63
C GLN A 69 4.58 -12.44 -8.52
N ARG A 70 4.51 -12.29 -9.84
CA ARG A 70 4.67 -13.43 -10.77
C ARG A 70 6.06 -14.06 -10.72
N GLN A 71 7.07 -13.32 -10.25
CA GLN A 71 8.46 -13.75 -10.24
C GLN A 71 8.95 -14.19 -8.86
N ARG A 72 8.15 -14.03 -7.81
CA ARG A 72 8.59 -14.17 -6.41
C ARG A 72 7.55 -14.86 -5.55
N MET A 73 7.98 -15.37 -4.39
CA MET A 73 7.04 -15.89 -3.40
C MET A 73 6.20 -14.77 -2.80
N VAL A 74 4.88 -14.94 -2.88
CA VAL A 74 3.88 -14.05 -2.29
C VAL A 74 3.36 -14.63 -0.98
N LYS A 75 2.76 -13.77 -0.16
CA LYS A 75 2.10 -14.17 1.08
C LYS A 75 0.66 -13.67 1.08
N ILE A 76 -0.22 -14.47 1.66
CA ILE A 76 -1.53 -13.99 2.11
C ILE A 76 -1.28 -13.17 3.38
N PRO A 77 -1.87 -11.97 3.53
CA PRO A 77 -1.71 -11.16 4.72
C PRO A 77 -2.02 -11.91 6.02
N ASP A 78 -1.10 -11.80 6.97
CA ASP A 78 -1.22 -12.32 8.32
C ASP A 78 -0.83 -11.25 9.34
N LEU A 79 -1.23 -11.45 10.59
CA LEU A 79 -0.66 -10.75 11.72
C LEU A 79 0.56 -11.54 12.23
N PRO A 80 1.68 -10.87 12.57
CA PRO A 80 2.78 -11.54 13.23
C PRO A 80 2.26 -12.21 14.51
N LYS A 81 2.66 -13.47 14.75
CA LYS A 81 2.42 -14.08 16.06
C LYS A 81 3.28 -13.33 17.08
N GLU A 82 2.68 -12.96 18.21
CA GLU A 82 3.43 -12.46 19.37
C GLU A 82 4.55 -13.46 19.69
N LYS A 83 5.78 -12.95 19.87
CA LYS A 83 6.94 -13.76 20.24
C LYS A 83 6.98 -13.99 21.74
#